data_AF-A0A0L7L8Z0-F1
#
_entry.id   AF-A0A0L7L8Z0-F1
#
_cell.length_a   1.000
_cell.length_b   1.000
_cell.length_c   1.000
_cell.angle_alpha   90.00
_cell.angle_beta   90.00
_cell.angle_gamma   90.00
#
_symmetry.space_group_name_H-M   'P 1'
#
loop_
_entity.id
_entity.type
_entity.pdbx_description
1 polymer ?
#
loop_
_entity_poly.entity_id
_entity_poly.type
_entity_poly.pdbx_seq_one_letter_code
_entity_poly.pdbx_strand_id
1 'polypeptide(L)'
;MPSDKTLGGGDDSFNTFFSETGAGKHVPRAVFVDLEPTVVEQLITGKEDAANNYARGHYTIGKEIVDVVLDRIRKLADQCTGLQV
;
A
#
# COMPACT_ATOMS: atom_id res chain seq x y z
N MET A 1 4.59 7.77 -43.37
CA MET A 1 4.84 6.54 -42.59
C MET A 1 4.05 6.66 -41.30
N PRO A 2 3.12 5.75 -40.98
CA PRO A 2 2.45 5.77 -39.68
C PRO A 2 3.30 4.96 -38.70
N SER A 3 3.94 5.64 -37.76
CA SER A 3 4.66 5.00 -36.65
C SER A 3 3.66 4.68 -35.54
N ASP A 4 3.51 3.38 -35.29
CA ASP A 4 3.06 2.70 -34.06
C ASP A 4 1.85 3.24 -33.28
N LYS A 5 0.72 2.56 -33.47
CA LYS A 5 -0.36 2.47 -32.49
C LYS A 5 -0.32 1.08 -31.86
N THR A 6 0.17 0.98 -30.63
CA THR A 6 -0.21 0.02 -29.56
C THR A 6 0.56 0.47 -28.31
N LEU A 7 -0.01 1.12 -27.29
CA LEU A 7 -0.74 0.50 -26.17
C LEU A 7 -1.46 1.58 -25.30
N GLY A 8 -1.75 2.76 -25.83
CA GLY A 8 -2.40 3.87 -25.09
C GLY A 8 -3.93 3.85 -25.17
N GLY A 9 -4.55 2.73 -24.80
CA GLY A 9 -6.00 2.54 -24.94
C GLY A 9 -6.58 1.45 -24.04
N GLY A 10 -5.98 1.25 -22.86
CA GLY A 10 -6.59 0.49 -21.77
C GLY A 10 -7.39 1.43 -20.89
N ASP A 11 -8.58 1.02 -20.49
CA ASP A 11 -9.47 1.78 -19.62
C ASP A 11 -8.73 2.18 -18.32
N ASP A 12 -8.24 3.43 -18.23
CA ASP A 12 -7.46 3.98 -17.09
C ASP A 12 -8.18 3.85 -15.74
N SER A 13 -9.45 3.45 -15.77
CA SER A 13 -10.31 3.13 -14.63
C SER A 13 -9.62 2.25 -13.57
N PHE A 14 -8.76 1.30 -13.93
CA PHE A 14 -8.06 0.45 -12.96
C PHE A 14 -6.86 1.12 -12.27
N ASN A 15 -6.36 2.26 -12.78
CA ASN A 15 -5.27 3.02 -12.14
C ASN A 15 -5.68 3.62 -10.79
N THR A 16 -6.98 3.59 -10.48
CA THR A 16 -7.54 3.87 -9.16
C THR A 16 -6.99 2.92 -8.10
N PHE A 17 -6.89 1.62 -8.40
CA PHE A 17 -6.41 0.60 -7.47
C PHE A 17 -4.96 0.19 -7.71
N PHE A 18 -4.44 0.40 -8.91
CA PHE A 18 -3.11 -0.02 -9.31
C PHE A 18 -2.23 1.16 -9.75
N SER A 19 -0.93 1.02 -9.56
CA SER A 19 0.09 1.91 -10.11
C SER A 19 0.88 1.15 -11.17
N GLU A 20 1.17 1.80 -12.31
CA GLU A 20 1.98 1.19 -13.36
C GLU A 20 3.44 1.62 -13.20
N THR A 21 4.37 0.67 -13.19
CA THR A 21 5.81 0.96 -13.23
C THR A 21 6.26 1.17 -14.67
N GLY A 22 7.40 1.84 -14.88
CA GLY A 22 7.97 2.03 -16.23
C GLY A 22 8.30 0.74 -17.00
N ALA A 23 8.20 -0.44 -16.36
CA ALA A 23 8.32 -1.75 -16.99
C ALA A 23 6.95 -2.38 -17.36
N GLY A 24 5.85 -1.63 -17.26
CA GLY A 24 4.49 -2.10 -17.55
C GLY A 24 3.88 -2.98 -16.45
N LYS A 25 4.48 -3.03 -15.25
CA LYS A 25 3.97 -3.85 -14.13
C LYS A 25 2.94 -3.06 -13.34
N HIS A 26 1.78 -3.66 -13.10
CA HIS A 26 0.74 -3.13 -12.23
C HIS A 26 0.99 -3.54 -10.78
N VAL A 27 1.13 -2.55 -9.89
CA VAL A 27 1.39 -2.74 -8.46
C VAL A 27 0.19 -2.19 -7.66
N PRO A 28 -0.43 -3.00 -6.79
CA PRO A 28 -1.57 -2.56 -5.98
C PRO A 28 -1.20 -1.36 -5.10
N ARG A 29 -2.10 -0.37 -5.01
CA ARG A 29 -2.05 0.72 -4.03
C ARG A 29 -2.61 0.22 -2.69
N ALA A 30 -1.95 -0.76 -2.08
CA ALA A 30 -2.39 -1.40 -0.85
C ALA A 30 -1.27 -1.43 0.20
N VAL A 31 -1.65 -1.28 1.47
CA VAL A 31 -0.77 -1.49 2.63
C VAL A 31 -1.35 -2.62 3.46
N PHE A 32 -0.56 -3.66 3.69
CA PHE A 32 -0.90 -4.73 4.61
C PHE A 32 -0.15 -4.50 5.93
N VAL A 33 -0.87 -4.56 7.04
CA VAL A 33 -0.34 -4.29 8.38
C VAL A 33 -0.79 -5.40 9.31
N ASP A 34 0.15 -5.94 10.07
CA ASP A 34 -0.10 -6.91 11.12
C ASP A 34 0.83 -6.64 12.31
N LEU A 35 0.39 -6.97 13.51
CA LEU A 35 1.21 -6.84 14.71
C LEU A 35 2.12 -8.07 14.91
N GLU A 36 1.79 -9.20 14.29
CA GLU A 36 2.62 -10.39 14.33
C GLU A 36 3.50 -10.56 13.08
N PRO A 37 4.68 -11.20 13.22
CA PRO A 37 5.54 -11.50 12.08
C PRO A 37 4.88 -12.53 11.17
N THR A 38 4.65 -12.16 9.91
CA THR A 38 4.14 -13.05 8.86
C THR A 38 5.22 -13.35 7.81
N VAL A 39 4.99 -14.37 6.97
CA VAL A 39 5.92 -14.79 5.90
C VAL A 39 5.92 -13.80 4.71
N VAL A 40 5.06 -12.78 4.72
CA VAL A 40 4.89 -11.85 3.59
C VAL A 40 5.90 -10.70 3.71
N GLU A 41 6.87 -10.67 2.79
CA GLU A 41 7.98 -9.70 2.77
C GLU A 41 7.54 -8.23 2.63
N GLN A 42 6.36 -7.98 2.05
CA GLN A 42 5.83 -6.62 1.82
C GLN A 42 4.90 -6.11 2.92
N LEU A 43 4.78 -6.84 4.03
CA LEU A 43 3.85 -6.54 5.12
C LEU A 43 4.56 -5.72 6.21
N ILE A 44 3.89 -4.70 6.73
CA ILE A 44 4.36 -3.99 7.92
C ILE A 44 4.03 -4.87 9.11
N THR A 45 5.04 -5.51 9.70
CA THR A 45 4.88 -6.46 10.81
C THR A 45 5.44 -5.90 12.11
N GLY A 46 4.70 -6.11 13.20
CA GLY A 46 5.22 -5.96 14.56
C GLY A 46 6.01 -7.18 15.02
N LYS A 47 6.61 -7.08 16.21
CA LYS A 47 7.31 -8.21 16.86
C LYS A 47 6.39 -9.08 17.71
N GLU A 48 5.28 -8.52 18.18
CA GLU A 48 4.36 -9.12 19.14
C GLU A 48 2.91 -8.82 18.74
N ASP A 49 2.03 -9.80 18.91
CA ASP A 49 0.60 -9.64 18.63
C ASP A 49 -0.13 -8.76 19.67
N ALA A 50 -1.38 -8.39 19.37
CA ALA A 50 -2.26 -7.75 20.35
C ALA A 50 -2.90 -8.75 21.34
N ALA A 51 -2.74 -10.05 21.15
CA ALA A 51 -3.38 -11.13 21.93
C ALA A 51 -4.90 -10.92 22.12
N ASN A 52 -5.62 -10.61 21.04
CA ASN A 52 -7.06 -10.31 21.06
C ASN A 52 -7.48 -9.14 22.00
N ASN A 53 -6.55 -8.27 22.37
CA ASN A 53 -6.79 -7.15 23.27
C ASN A 53 -6.76 -5.81 22.53
N TYR A 54 -7.92 -5.13 22.48
CA TYR A 54 -8.04 -3.81 21.86
C TYR A 54 -7.09 -2.77 22.47
N ALA A 55 -6.94 -2.74 23.80
CA ALA A 55 -6.08 -1.77 24.45
C ALA A 55 -4.60 -1.97 24.08
N ARG A 56 -4.16 -3.23 23.89
CA ARG A 56 -2.81 -3.51 23.37
C ARG A 56 -2.66 -3.04 21.93
N GLY A 57 -3.66 -3.32 21.09
CA GLY A 57 -3.67 -2.85 19.71
C GLY A 57 -3.67 -1.32 19.59
N HIS A 58 -4.36 -0.59 20.47
CA HIS A 58 -4.50 0.86 20.33
C HIS A 58 -3.45 1.67 21.12
N TYR A 59 -3.18 1.31 22.37
CA TYR A 59 -2.41 2.16 23.29
C TYR A 59 -0.96 1.73 23.48
N THR A 60 -0.63 0.44 23.29
CA THR A 60 0.72 -0.07 23.52
C THR A 60 1.38 -0.54 22.23
N ILE A 61 1.14 -1.78 21.81
CA ILE A 61 1.83 -2.42 20.69
C ILE A 61 1.57 -1.69 19.37
N GLY A 62 0.31 -1.33 19.08
CA GLY A 62 0.02 -0.63 17.82
C GLY A 62 0.57 0.78 17.76
N LYS A 63 0.82 1.43 18.90
CA LYS A 63 1.47 2.75 18.94
C LYS A 63 2.92 2.68 18.48
N GLU A 64 3.60 1.54 18.63
CA GLU A 64 4.99 1.39 18.18
C GLU A 64 5.10 1.30 16.64
N ILE A 65 4.04 0.85 15.96
CA ILE A 65 4.05 0.68 14.50
C ILE A 65 3.30 1.78 13.73
N VAL A 66 2.46 2.57 14.41
CA VAL A 66 1.55 3.53 13.75
C VAL A 66 2.31 4.54 12.89
N ASP A 67 3.45 5.06 13.37
CA ASP A 67 4.24 6.04 12.63
C ASP A 67 4.81 5.44 11.33
N VAL A 68 5.26 4.18 11.39
CA VAL A 68 5.75 3.45 10.21
C VAL A 68 4.62 3.23 9.20
N VAL A 69 3.42 2.86 9.67
CA VAL A 69 2.24 2.69 8.83
C VAL A 69 1.86 4.01 8.15
N LEU A 70 1.82 5.10 8.91
CA LEU A 70 1.50 6.43 8.40
C LEU A 70 2.50 6.88 7.33
N ASP A 71 3.80 6.63 7.54
CA ASP A 71 4.83 6.96 6.55
C ASP A 71 4.68 6.16 5.25
N ARG A 72 4.23 4.90 5.32
CA ARG A 72 3.96 4.08 4.12
C ARG A 72 2.71 4.56 3.38
N ILE A 73 1.65 4.90 4.12
CA ILE A 73 0.44 5.50 3.54
C ILE A 73 0.78 6.82 2.86
N ARG A 74 1.58 7.69 3.50
CA ARG A 74 2.00 8.97 2.92
C ARG A 74 2.74 8.77 1.59
N LYS A 75 3.67 7.82 1.53
CA LYS A 75 4.38 7.51 0.27
C LYS A 75 3.46 7.05 -0.85
N LEU A 76 2.41 6.28 -0.55
CA LEU A 76 1.42 5.89 -1.55
C LEU A 76 0.52 7.07 -1.96
N ALA A 77 0.14 7.92 -1.01
CA ALA A 77 -0.64 9.13 -1.27
C ALA A 77 0.12 10.13 -2.14
N ASP A 78 1.43 10.30 -1.91
CA ASP A 78 2.29 11.18 -2.72
C ASP A 78 2.42 10.70 -4.19
N GLN A 79 2.14 9.41 -4.44
CA GLN A 79 2.07 8.82 -5.79
C GLN A 79 0.69 8.96 -6.46
N CYS A 80 -0.26 9.63 -5.81
CA CYS A 80 -1.59 9.89 -6.34
C CYS A 80 -1.71 11.36 -6.75
N THR A 81 -2.21 11.62 -7.96
CA THR A 81 -2.50 12.99 -8.44
C THR A 81 -3.84 13.53 -7.93
N GLY A 82 -4.73 12.64 -7.49
CA GLY A 82 -6.07 12.98 -6.97
C GLY A 82 -6.57 11.88 -6.05
N LEU A 83 -6.08 11.85 -4.82
CA LEU A 83 -6.58 10.95 -3.78
C LEU A 83 -8.04 11.30 -3.48
N GLN A 84 -8.92 10.30 -3.49
CA GLN A 84 -10.32 10.47 -3.11
C GLN A 84 -10.42 10.75 -1.61
N VAL A 85 -11.20 11.78 -1.24
CA VAL A 85 -11.47 12.21 0.15
C VAL A 85 -12.92 12.00 0.52
#